data_AF-A0A562SF07-F1
#
_entry.id   AF-A0A562SF07-F1
#
_cell.length_a   1.000
_cell.length_b   1.000
_cell.length_c   1.000
_cell.angle_alpha   90.00
_cell.angle_beta   90.00
_cell.angle_gamma   90.00
#
_symmetry.space_group_name_H-M   'P 1'
#
loop_
_entity.id
_entity.type
_entity.pdbx_description
1 polymer ?
#
loop_
_entity_poly.entity_id
_entity_poly.type
_entity_poly.pdbx_seq_one_letter_code
_entity_poly.pdbx_strand_id
1 'polypeptide(L)'
;MGQFSVKKSGLTGSVLGENQQPDLGEADISASLAQFDDMWKALIPAEQARVVRLLVARVTASDAGLAVDLRHEGLGAIATLMAPAKPEVA
;
A
#
# COMPACT_ATOMS: atom_id res chain seq x y z
N MET A 1 6.81 58.75 -8.71
CA MET A 1 6.12 57.74 -7.88
C MET A 1 6.82 56.42 -8.14
N GLY A 2 7.74 56.02 -7.25
CA GLY A 2 8.67 54.92 -7.49
C GLY A 2 8.03 53.55 -7.34
N GLN A 3 8.27 52.65 -8.30
CA GLN A 3 7.92 51.24 -8.21
C GLN A 3 8.90 50.53 -7.25
N PHE A 4 8.38 49.98 -6.15
CA PHE A 4 9.12 49.05 -5.31
C PHE A 4 9.08 47.66 -5.95
N SER A 5 10.17 47.28 -6.61
CA SER A 5 10.41 45.90 -7.05
C SER A 5 11.08 45.14 -5.90
N VAL A 6 10.34 44.25 -5.24
CA VAL A 6 10.91 43.36 -4.23
C VAL A 6 11.46 42.12 -4.94
N LYS A 7 12.76 42.15 -5.25
CA LYS A 7 13.53 40.94 -5.58
C LYS A 7 13.61 40.08 -4.32
N LYS A 8 12.83 39.00 -4.23
CA LYS A 8 13.12 37.92 -3.28
C LYS A 8 14.20 37.02 -3.87
N SER A 9 15.44 37.45 -3.68
CA SER A 9 16.63 36.64 -3.94
C SER A 9 17.22 36.19 -2.61
N GLY A 10 17.22 34.88 -2.40
CA GLY A 10 18.25 34.20 -1.61
C GLY A 10 17.92 33.89 -0.14
N LEU A 11 18.04 32.59 0.14
CA LEU A 11 18.45 31.96 1.41
C LEU A 11 17.42 31.83 2.52
N THR A 12 16.96 30.59 2.70
CA THR A 12 17.13 29.77 3.92
C THR A 12 16.51 28.41 3.61
N GLY A 13 17.28 27.34 3.66
CA GLY A 13 17.22 26.45 4.81
C GLY A 13 16.57 25.15 4.35
N SER A 14 17.28 24.05 4.48
CA SER A 14 16.80 22.71 4.21
C SER A 14 15.44 22.49 4.89
N VAL A 15 14.37 22.37 4.10
CA VAL A 15 13.12 21.77 4.56
C VAL A 15 13.14 20.35 4.03
N LEU A 16 13.59 19.47 4.91
CA LEU A 16 13.07 18.12 5.14
C LEU A 16 12.50 17.46 3.89
N GLY A 17 13.23 16.46 3.37
CA GLY A 17 12.75 15.56 2.32
C GLY A 17 11.30 15.18 2.63
N GLU A 18 10.40 15.76 1.85
CA GLU A 18 8.98 15.49 1.94
C GLU A 18 8.88 14.00 1.66
N ASN A 19 8.37 13.24 2.63
CA ASN A 19 8.00 11.85 2.38
C ASN A 19 7.04 11.92 1.19
N GLN A 20 7.55 11.64 -0.01
CA GLN A 20 6.79 11.51 -1.25
C GLN A 20 5.97 10.23 -1.08
N GLN A 21 4.98 10.26 -0.18
CA GLN A 21 3.86 9.37 -0.29
C GLN A 21 3.20 9.77 -1.60
N PRO A 22 3.17 8.88 -2.60
CA PRO A 22 2.42 9.17 -3.81
C PRO A 22 1.00 9.56 -3.41
N ASP A 23 0.46 10.59 -4.04
CA ASP A 23 -0.96 10.92 -3.93
C ASP A 23 -1.73 9.77 -4.58
N LEU A 24 -2.02 8.73 -3.78
CA LEU A 24 -2.64 7.49 -4.24
C LEU A 24 -4.13 7.75 -4.43
N GLY A 25 -4.55 7.86 -5.69
CA GLY A 25 -5.96 7.91 -6.03
C GLY A 25 -6.64 6.57 -5.82
N GLU A 26 -7.97 6.59 -5.69
CA GLU A 26 -8.80 5.38 -5.62
C GLU A 26 -8.55 4.42 -6.80
N ALA A 27 -8.31 4.97 -7.99
CA ALA A 27 -7.99 4.20 -9.19
C ALA A 27 -6.67 3.44 -9.05
N ASP A 28 -5.63 4.05 -8.45
CA ASP A 28 -4.32 3.43 -8.25
C ASP A 28 -4.39 2.32 -7.20
N ILE A 29 -5.18 2.53 -6.14
CA ILE A 29 -5.48 1.51 -5.13
C ILE A 29 -6.23 0.34 -5.78
N SER A 30 -7.26 0.63 -6.60
CA SER A 30 -8.05 -0.39 -7.27
C SER A 30 -7.23 -1.22 -8.26
N ALA A 31 -6.36 -0.58 -9.05
CA ALA A 31 -5.45 -1.25 -9.97
C ALA A 31 -4.45 -2.15 -9.22
N SER A 32 -3.90 -1.67 -8.10
CA SER A 32 -2.99 -2.45 -7.25
C SER A 32 -3.69 -3.68 -6.63
N LEU A 33 -4.96 -3.52 -6.22
CA LEU A 33 -5.78 -4.63 -5.71
C LEU A 33 -6.18 -5.61 -6.83
N ALA A 34 -6.33 -5.17 -8.07
CA ALA A 34 -6.59 -6.08 -9.19
C ALA A 34 -5.41 -7.05 -9.45
N GLN A 35 -4.17 -6.59 -9.27
CA GLN A 35 -2.98 -7.45 -9.37
C GLN A 35 -3.01 -8.62 -8.36
N PHE A 36 -3.63 -8.41 -7.19
CA PHE A 36 -3.80 -9.48 -6.21
C PHE A 36 -4.66 -10.63 -6.75
N ASP A 37 -5.70 -10.34 -7.53
CA ASP A 37 -6.64 -11.36 -8.04
C ASP A 37 -5.95 -12.32 -9.03
N ASP A 38 -5.10 -11.79 -9.91
CA ASP A 38 -4.31 -12.60 -10.85
C ASP A 38 -3.30 -13.49 -10.10
N MET A 39 -2.58 -12.92 -9.13
CA MET A 39 -1.69 -13.70 -8.26
C MET A 39 -2.45 -14.79 -7.51
N TRP A 40 -3.59 -14.46 -6.90
CA TRP A 40 -4.41 -15.38 -6.11
C TRP A 40 -4.86 -16.60 -6.92
N LYS A 41 -5.27 -16.40 -8.18
CA LYS A 41 -5.66 -17.47 -9.11
C LYS A 41 -4.49 -18.37 -9.53
N ALA A 42 -3.26 -17.85 -9.52
CA ALA A 42 -2.06 -18.60 -9.85
C ALA A 42 -1.59 -19.54 -8.72
N LEU A 43 -2.01 -19.28 -7.48
CA LEU A 43 -1.64 -20.09 -6.33
C LEU A 43 -2.32 -21.45 -6.35
N ILE A 44 -1.58 -22.50 -5.96
CA ILE A 44 -2.20 -23.81 -5.72
C ILE A 44 -3.08 -23.76 -4.45
N PRO A 45 -4.06 -24.68 -4.28
CA PRO A 45 -4.99 -24.63 -3.14
C PRO A 45 -4.33 -24.61 -1.76
N ALA A 46 -3.20 -25.31 -1.59
CA ALA A 46 -2.47 -25.30 -0.32
C ALA A 46 -1.88 -23.94 0.03
N GLU A 47 -1.46 -23.17 -0.99
CA GLU A 47 -0.89 -21.83 -0.83
C GLU A 47 -1.98 -20.80 -0.59
N GLN A 48 -3.12 -20.90 -1.28
CA GLN A 48 -4.31 -20.09 -0.97
C GLN A 48 -4.72 -20.25 0.50
N ALA A 49 -4.77 -21.49 0.99
CA ALA A 49 -5.06 -21.78 2.39
C ALA A 49 -4.01 -21.17 3.35
N ARG A 50 -2.73 -21.13 2.95
CA ARG A 50 -1.68 -20.47 3.74
C ARG A 50 -1.89 -18.96 3.80
N VAL A 51 -2.19 -18.32 2.68
CA VAL A 51 -2.48 -16.88 2.63
C VAL A 51 -3.69 -16.54 3.50
N VAL A 52 -4.78 -17.32 3.43
CA VAL A 52 -5.95 -17.12 4.31
C VAL A 52 -5.58 -17.24 5.79
N ARG A 53 -4.77 -18.23 6.18
CA ARG A 53 -4.29 -18.37 7.57
C ARG A 53 -3.43 -17.20 8.02
N LEU A 54 -2.65 -16.60 7.11
CA LEU A 54 -1.86 -15.40 7.39
C LEU A 54 -2.74 -14.16 7.54
N LEU A 55 -3.81 -14.05 6.77
CA LEU A 55 -4.68 -12.86 6.74
C LEU A 55 -5.77 -12.89 7.81
N VAL A 56 -6.32 -14.04 8.14
CA VAL A 56 -7.52 -14.14 8.99
C VAL A 56 -7.15 -14.46 10.43
N ALA A 57 -7.53 -13.57 11.34
CA ALA A 57 -7.41 -13.77 12.77
C ALA A 57 -8.57 -14.63 13.29
N ARG A 58 -9.80 -14.28 12.91
CA ARG A 58 -11.01 -14.96 13.35
C ARG A 58 -12.14 -14.75 12.34
N VAL A 59 -13.02 -15.74 12.24
CA VAL A 59 -14.31 -15.63 11.55
C VAL A 59 -15.41 -15.84 12.59
N THR A 60 -16.34 -14.90 12.69
CA THR A 60 -17.52 -15.00 13.53
C THR A 60 -18.76 -15.10 12.64
N ALA A 61 -19.47 -16.23 12.75
CA ALA A 61 -20.71 -16.45 12.03
C ALA A 61 -21.91 -16.13 12.93
N SER A 62 -22.91 -15.47 12.36
CA SER A 62 -24.19 -15.14 13.02
C SER A 62 -25.32 -15.18 11.98
N ASP A 63 -26.56 -15.11 12.45
CA ASP A 63 -27.73 -15.03 11.55
C ASP A 63 -27.73 -13.75 10.69
N ALA A 64 -26.98 -12.72 11.10
CA ALA A 64 -26.79 -11.49 10.34
C ALA A 64 -25.66 -11.57 9.29
N GLY A 65 -24.86 -12.65 9.29
CA GLY A 65 -23.77 -12.88 8.34
C GLY A 65 -22.43 -13.20 9.00
N LEU A 66 -21.36 -12.96 8.25
CA LEU A 66 -19.96 -13.25 8.62
C LEU A 66 -19.20 -11.97 8.95
N ALA A 67 -18.61 -11.93 10.15
CA ALA A 67 -17.58 -10.95 10.50
C ALA A 67 -16.20 -11.62 10.42
N VAL A 68 -15.26 -10.98 9.72
CA VAL A 68 -13.89 -11.49 9.55
C VAL A 68 -12.92 -10.49 10.15
N ASP A 69 -12.24 -10.91 11.21
CA ASP A 69 -11.15 -10.14 11.82
C ASP A 69 -9.85 -10.46 11.08
N LEU A 70 -9.14 -9.44 10.59
CA LEU A 70 -7.88 -9.60 9.87
C LEU A 70 -6.65 -9.40 10.76
N ARG A 71 -5.59 -10.14 10.46
CA ARG A 71 -4.27 -10.04 11.06
C ARG A 71 -3.50 -8.88 10.42
N HIS A 72 -3.10 -7.91 11.23
CA HIS A 72 -2.32 -6.78 10.75
C HIS A 72 -0.95 -7.22 10.21
N GLU A 73 -0.33 -8.19 10.88
CA GLU A 73 0.92 -8.82 10.47
C GLU A 73 0.81 -9.55 9.13
N GLY A 74 -0.36 -10.14 8.85
CA GLY A 74 -0.66 -10.83 7.60
C GLY A 74 -0.71 -9.88 6.42
N LEU A 75 -1.33 -8.71 6.60
CA LEU A 75 -1.43 -7.68 5.58
C LEU A 75 -0.04 -7.17 5.16
N GLY A 76 0.84 -6.92 6.13
CA GLY A 76 2.22 -6.49 5.85
C GLY A 76 3.05 -7.55 5.12
N ALA A 77 2.87 -8.83 5.47
CA ALA A 77 3.54 -9.94 4.80
C ALA A 77 3.11 -10.07 3.33
N ILE A 78 1.81 -9.93 3.04
CA ILE A 78 1.28 -9.98 1.67
C ILE A 78 1.70 -8.76 0.87
N ALA A 79 1.64 -7.56 1.46
CA ALA A 79 2.11 -6.35 0.80
C ALA A 79 3.60 -6.46 0.39
N THR A 80 4.42 -7.09 1.23
CA THR A 80 5.84 -7.35 0.93
C THR A 80 6.00 -8.37 -0.20
N LEU A 81 5.18 -9.43 -0.24
CA LEU A 81 5.20 -10.41 -1.33
C LEU A 81 4.83 -9.80 -2.68
N MET A 82 3.90 -8.83 -2.67
CA MET A 82 3.41 -8.16 -3.87
C MET A 82 4.26 -6.94 -4.28
N ALA A 83 5.14 -6.47 -3.41
CA ALA A 83 5.99 -5.33 -3.73
C ALA A 83 6.87 -5.66 -4.95
N PRO A 84 7.05 -4.69 -5.88
CA PRO A 84 7.93 -4.90 -7.02
C PRO A 84 9.32 -5.29 -6.54
N ALA A 85 9.97 -6.22 -7.25
CA ALA A 85 11.35 -6.61 -6.94
C ALA A 85 12.22 -5.35 -6.91
N LYS A 86 12.95 -5.16 -5.79
CA LYS A 86 13.88 -4.05 -5.66
C LYS A 86 14.90 -4.17 -6.81
N PRO A 87 15.14 -3.10 -7.60
CA PRO A 87 16.15 -3.17 -8.64
C PRO A 87 17.50 -3.43 -7.98
N GLU A 88 18.11 -4.55 -8.36
CA GLU A 88 19.48 -4.87 -7.97
C GLU A 88 20.38 -3.87 -8.70
N VAL A 89 20.88 -2.89 -7.93
CA VAL A 89 21.85 -1.91 -8.41
C VAL A 89 23.15 -2.67 -8.66
N ALA A 90 23.48 -2.86 -9.93
CA ALA A 90 24.74 -3.41 -10.41
C ALA A 90 25.92 -2.46 -10.16
#